data_AF-A0A2N6IJM9-F1
#
_entry.id   AF-A0A2N6IJM9-F1
#
_cell.length_a   1.000
_cell.length_b   1.000
_cell.length_c   1.000
_cell.angle_alpha   90.00
_cell.angle_beta   90.00
_cell.angle_gamma   90.00
#
_symmetry.space_group_name_H-M   'P 1'
#
loop_
_entity.id
_entity.type
_entity.pdbx_description
1 polymer ?
#
loop_
_entity_poly.entity_id
_entity_poly.type
_entity_poly.pdbx_seq_one_letter_code
_entity_poly.pdbx_strand_id
1 'polypeptide(L)'
;MKKAELVVKSNRLIEASYRLGMNEQRIILYSICRCREEQKTLFPDLPVTITADAFSKQFPSINSIDKTNVYRQLKDAMDTLYDRSVTIHDTDPASGHARVTKTRWISAASYVDGAGHIQVIFTPEVIKYITRLEAEFTSYQLEKVGNMTSAHAVRIYELLAQHRDIGMRTLNLTWLRETLQIGPDEYKLTADFKKWVIESAIDQINKHSDLTVSYKPKKTGRAITDFVFKIKDRERKSKAASTASDQAAREKLEVLGQQRFDTENDEQF
;
A
#
# COMPACT_ATOMS: atom_id res chain seq x y z
N MET A 1 3.31 9.48 -20.57
CA MET A 1 3.22 8.55 -19.42
C MET A 1 1.76 8.29 -19.12
N LYS A 2 1.29 7.04 -19.13
CA LYS A 2 -0.06 6.74 -18.64
C LYS A 2 -0.11 7.13 -17.15
N LYS A 3 -0.92 8.13 -16.80
CA LYS A 3 -1.17 8.55 -15.40
C LYS A 3 -1.87 7.46 -14.56
N ALA A 4 -2.23 6.33 -15.17
CA ALA A 4 -3.29 5.42 -14.73
C ALA A 4 -2.92 4.41 -13.63
N GLU A 5 -1.71 4.46 -13.07
CA GLU A 5 -1.24 3.41 -12.13
C GLU A 5 -0.54 3.95 -10.89
N LEU A 6 -0.71 5.24 -10.56
CA LEU A 6 -0.07 5.81 -9.37
C LEU A 6 -0.81 5.41 -8.09
N VAL A 7 -0.17 4.58 -7.28
CA VAL A 7 -0.58 4.30 -5.90
C VAL A 7 -0.02 5.40 -5.01
N VAL A 8 -0.85 5.93 -4.11
CA VAL A 8 -0.40 6.85 -3.05
C VAL A 8 -1.10 6.49 -1.75
N LYS A 9 -0.32 6.39 -0.67
CA LYS A 9 -0.78 6.07 0.68
C LYS A 9 -0.08 6.99 1.68
N SER A 10 -0.77 7.34 2.76
CA SER A 10 -0.08 7.97 3.90
C SER A 10 1.00 7.04 4.45
N ASN A 11 2.06 7.64 4.98
CA ASN A 11 3.10 6.94 5.71
C ASN A 11 2.53 6.19 6.92
N ARG A 12 1.54 6.79 7.60
CA ARG A 12 0.81 6.15 8.72
C ARG A 12 0.14 4.84 8.32
N LEU A 13 -0.51 4.78 7.14
CA LEU A 13 -1.09 3.54 6.64
C LEU A 13 -0.04 2.53 6.20
N ILE A 14 1.08 2.99 5.64
CA ILE A 14 2.20 2.11 5.28
C ILE A 14 2.82 1.47 6.53
N GLU A 15 2.91 2.21 7.63
CA GLU A 15 3.46 1.74 8.91
C GLU A 15 2.41 1.06 9.80
N ALA A 16 1.15 1.03 9.39
CA ALA A 16 0.08 0.38 10.14
C ALA A 16 0.26 -1.14 10.24
N SER A 17 -0.25 -1.72 11.33
CA SER A 17 -0.18 -3.15 11.59
C SER A 17 -1.35 -3.87 10.93
N TYR A 18 -1.06 -4.72 9.94
CA TYR A 18 -2.06 -5.53 9.25
C TYR A 18 -1.43 -6.72 8.48
N ARG A 19 -2.23 -7.77 8.28
CA ARG A 19 -1.93 -8.89 7.39
C ARG A 19 -3.02 -9.05 6.35
N LEU A 20 -2.59 -9.12 5.09
CA LEU A 20 -3.43 -9.33 3.92
C LEU A 20 -2.75 -10.36 3.02
N GLY A 21 -3.52 -11.23 2.40
CA GLY A 21 -3.07 -12.05 1.29
C GLY A 21 -2.81 -11.23 0.02
N MET A 22 -2.22 -11.87 -0.98
CA MET A 22 -1.79 -11.17 -2.20
C MET A 22 -2.97 -10.56 -2.97
N ASN A 23 -4.07 -11.29 -3.12
CA ASN A 23 -5.24 -10.80 -3.85
C ASN A 23 -6.01 -9.72 -3.05
N GLU A 24 -6.05 -9.83 -1.72
CA GLU A 24 -6.59 -8.77 -0.85
C GLU A 24 -5.81 -7.46 -1.00
N GLN A 25 -4.47 -7.53 -1.02
CA GLN A 25 -3.62 -6.36 -1.27
C GLN A 25 -3.88 -5.78 -2.67
N ARG A 26 -3.97 -6.63 -3.70
CA ARG A 26 -4.25 -6.18 -5.07
C ARG A 26 -5.59 -5.47 -5.20
N ILE A 27 -6.64 -5.94 -4.53
CA ILE A 27 -7.94 -5.26 -4.48
C ILE A 27 -7.77 -3.83 -3.95
N ILE A 28 -7.05 -3.65 -2.84
CA ILE A 28 -6.80 -2.33 -2.26
C ILE A 28 -5.99 -1.45 -3.21
N LEU A 29 -4.87 -1.96 -3.73
CA LEU A 29 -3.99 -1.20 -4.61
C LEU A 29 -4.69 -0.77 -5.90
N TYR A 30 -5.47 -1.67 -6.49
CA TYR A 30 -6.29 -1.38 -7.66
C TYR A 30 -7.32 -0.30 -7.36
N SER A 31 -8.01 -0.40 -6.22
CA SER A 31 -9.01 0.58 -5.80
C SER A 31 -8.40 1.98 -5.61
N ILE A 32 -7.22 2.06 -4.99
CA ILE A 32 -6.49 3.33 -4.81
C ILE A 32 -6.17 3.97 -6.15
N CYS A 33 -5.68 3.19 -7.13
CA CYS A 33 -5.36 3.70 -8.47
C CYS A 33 -6.61 4.19 -9.20
N ARG A 34 -7.66 3.36 -9.20
CA ARG A 34 -8.91 3.64 -9.91
C ARG A 34 -9.60 4.90 -9.42
N CYS A 35 -9.66 5.12 -8.11
CA CYS A 35 -10.24 6.35 -7.56
C CYS A 35 -9.47 7.60 -7.98
N ARG A 36 -8.14 7.52 -8.05
CA ARG A 36 -7.33 8.64 -8.56
C ARG A 36 -7.55 8.90 -10.05
N GLU A 37 -7.66 7.84 -10.85
CA GLU A 37 -7.89 7.95 -12.30
C GLU A 37 -9.23 8.60 -12.61
N GLU A 38 -10.30 8.14 -11.96
CA GLU A 38 -11.65 8.66 -12.18
C GLU A 38 -11.87 10.07 -11.58
N GLN A 39 -10.85 10.66 -10.93
CA GLN A 39 -10.94 11.87 -10.11
C GLN A 39 -12.07 11.81 -9.05
N LYS A 40 -12.52 10.59 -8.74
CA LYS A 40 -13.51 10.29 -7.72
C LYS A 40 -12.78 10.03 -6.42
N THR A 41 -13.06 10.81 -5.41
CA THR A 41 -12.62 10.48 -4.05
C THR A 41 -13.22 9.13 -3.67
N LEU A 42 -12.48 8.31 -2.92
CA LEU A 42 -13.13 7.20 -2.22
C LEU A 42 -14.13 7.82 -1.25
N PHE A 43 -15.42 7.54 -1.44
CA PHE A 43 -16.45 7.98 -0.52
C PHE A 43 -16.94 6.78 0.31
N PRO A 44 -17.28 6.99 1.59
CA PRO A 44 -17.70 5.90 2.47
C PRO A 44 -19.02 5.22 2.09
N ASP A 45 -19.75 5.79 1.13
CA ASP A 45 -21.07 5.37 0.65
C ASP A 45 -21.06 4.95 -0.82
N LEU A 46 -19.93 5.12 -1.53
CA LEU A 46 -19.81 4.78 -2.95
C LEU A 46 -18.94 3.53 -3.16
N PRO A 47 -19.46 2.50 -3.83
CA PRO A 47 -18.71 1.28 -4.11
C PRO A 47 -17.66 1.48 -5.19
N VAL A 48 -16.47 0.94 -4.95
CA VAL A 48 -15.47 0.71 -5.99
C VAL A 48 -15.80 -0.58 -6.71
N THR A 49 -16.15 -0.48 -8.00
CA THR A 49 -16.45 -1.64 -8.84
C THR A 49 -15.17 -2.20 -9.46
N ILE A 50 -14.93 -3.50 -9.31
CA ILE A 50 -13.75 -4.20 -9.84
C ILE A 50 -14.21 -5.38 -10.68
N THR A 51 -14.03 -5.30 -12.00
CA THR A 51 -14.34 -6.39 -12.91
C THR A 51 -13.18 -7.39 -12.94
N ALA A 52 -13.49 -8.68 -13.11
CA ALA A 52 -12.46 -9.72 -13.22
C ALA A 52 -11.50 -9.45 -14.40
N ASP A 53 -12.02 -8.98 -15.54
CA ASP A 53 -11.23 -8.66 -16.71
C ASP A 53 -10.22 -7.52 -16.45
N ALA A 54 -10.66 -6.42 -15.85
CA ALA A 54 -9.76 -5.30 -15.54
C ALA A 54 -8.72 -5.69 -14.50
N PHE A 55 -9.13 -6.46 -13.48
CA PHE A 55 -8.22 -6.98 -12.46
C PHE A 55 -7.14 -7.89 -13.05
N SER A 56 -7.53 -8.82 -13.95
CA SER A 56 -6.60 -9.71 -14.65
C SER A 56 -5.62 -8.99 -15.56
N LYS A 57 -6.06 -7.90 -16.21
CA LYS A 57 -5.18 -7.06 -17.05
C LYS A 57 -4.16 -6.31 -16.20
N GLN A 58 -4.57 -5.82 -15.02
CA GLN A 58 -3.69 -5.07 -14.13
C GLN A 58 -2.66 -5.96 -13.42
N PHE A 59 -3.01 -7.22 -13.13
CA PHE A 59 -2.13 -8.16 -12.43
C PHE A 59 -1.92 -9.43 -13.24
N PRO A 60 -1.09 -9.41 -14.31
CA PRO A 60 -0.90 -10.56 -15.20
C PRO A 60 -0.45 -11.83 -14.49
N SER A 61 0.26 -11.70 -13.37
CA SER A 61 0.69 -12.83 -12.53
C SER A 61 -0.47 -13.68 -11.98
N ILE A 62 -1.71 -13.17 -11.96
CA ILE A 62 -2.91 -13.95 -11.61
C ILE A 62 -3.30 -14.93 -12.72
N ASN A 63 -3.00 -14.60 -13.98
CA ASN A 63 -3.37 -15.40 -15.15
C ASN A 63 -2.46 -16.61 -15.35
N SER A 64 -1.31 -16.65 -14.67
CA SER A 64 -0.37 -17.78 -14.72
C SER A 64 -0.87 -19.00 -13.96
N ILE A 65 -1.93 -18.87 -13.16
CA ILE A 65 -2.38 -19.92 -12.23
C ILE A 65 -3.64 -20.63 -12.77
N ASP A 66 -4.66 -19.91 -13.23
CA ASP A 66 -5.81 -20.48 -13.99
C ASP A 66 -6.74 -19.34 -14.48
N LYS A 67 -6.83 -19.11 -15.80
CA LYS A 67 -7.68 -18.05 -16.38
C LYS A 67 -9.17 -18.23 -16.06
N THR A 68 -9.60 -19.46 -15.80
CA THR A 68 -11.01 -19.82 -15.54
C THR A 68 -11.46 -19.44 -14.12
N ASN A 69 -10.51 -19.14 -13.22
CA ASN A 69 -10.77 -18.98 -11.77
C ASN A 69 -10.53 -17.54 -11.25
N VAL A 70 -10.16 -16.57 -12.09
CA VAL A 70 -9.86 -15.21 -11.59
C VAL A 70 -11.05 -14.57 -10.90
N TYR A 71 -12.25 -14.75 -11.43
CA TYR A 71 -13.46 -14.20 -10.84
C TYR A 71 -13.76 -14.78 -9.44
N ARG A 72 -13.58 -16.09 -9.28
CA ARG A 72 -13.74 -16.75 -7.98
C ARG A 72 -12.64 -16.35 -7.01
N GLN A 73 -11.38 -16.28 -7.44
CA GLN A 73 -10.29 -15.75 -6.60
C GLN A 73 -10.55 -14.31 -6.14
N LEU A 74 -11.13 -13.48 -7.01
CA LEU A 74 -11.50 -12.10 -6.68
C LEU A 74 -12.63 -12.07 -5.64
N LYS A 75 -13.64 -12.93 -5.78
CA LYS A 75 -14.71 -13.12 -4.79
C LYS A 75 -14.15 -13.59 -3.44
N ASP A 76 -13.38 -14.67 -3.42
CA ASP A 76 -12.81 -15.24 -2.19
C ASP A 76 -11.91 -14.21 -1.47
N ALA A 77 -11.13 -13.44 -2.24
CA ALA A 77 -10.29 -12.37 -1.70
C ALA A 77 -11.10 -11.19 -1.16
N MET A 78 -12.22 -10.84 -1.79
CA MET A 78 -13.15 -9.81 -1.30
C MET A 78 -13.78 -10.23 0.03
N ASP A 79 -14.29 -11.46 0.10
CA ASP A 79 -14.90 -12.00 1.31
C ASP A 79 -13.87 -12.04 2.45
N THR A 80 -12.65 -12.49 2.15
CA THR A 80 -11.56 -12.47 3.13
C THR A 80 -11.21 -11.04 3.57
N LEU A 81 -11.13 -10.09 2.63
CA LEU A 81 -10.80 -8.68 2.91
C LEU A 81 -11.82 -8.02 3.85
N TYR A 82 -13.10 -8.39 3.75
CA TYR A 82 -14.15 -7.91 4.67
C TYR A 82 -13.82 -8.24 6.13
N ASP A 83 -13.26 -9.42 6.37
CA ASP A 83 -12.84 -9.86 7.70
C ASP A 83 -11.47 -9.36 8.13
N ARG A 84 -10.80 -8.51 7.34
CA ARG A 84 -9.51 -7.92 7.71
C ARG A 84 -9.66 -6.61 8.45
N SER A 85 -8.71 -6.37 9.33
CA SER A 85 -8.58 -5.11 10.06
C SER A 85 -7.17 -4.56 9.91
N VAL A 86 -7.07 -3.25 10.11
CA VAL A 86 -5.82 -2.52 10.18
C VAL A 86 -5.78 -1.76 11.50
N THR A 87 -4.62 -1.80 12.16
CA THR A 87 -4.36 -1.03 13.36
C THR A 87 -3.42 0.11 13.02
N ILE A 88 -3.92 1.34 13.19
CA ILE A 88 -3.21 2.58 12.87
C ILE A 88 -2.78 3.23 14.18
N HIS A 89 -1.54 3.69 14.20
CA HIS A 89 -0.94 4.41 15.32
C HIS A 89 -0.78 5.87 14.91
N ASP A 90 -1.39 6.78 15.67
CA ASP A 90 -1.29 8.20 15.44
C ASP A 90 -1.33 8.98 16.76
N THR A 91 -1.48 10.29 16.67
CA THR A 91 -1.61 11.18 17.82
C THR A 91 -3.03 11.71 17.86
N ASP A 92 -3.68 11.61 19.01
CA ASP A 92 -4.99 12.21 19.21
C ASP A 92 -4.90 13.74 19.13
N PRO A 93 -5.59 14.41 18.19
CA PRO A 93 -5.49 15.86 18.04
C PRO A 93 -5.98 16.65 19.25
N ALA A 94 -6.93 16.09 20.02
CA ALA A 94 -7.51 16.78 21.17
C ALA A 94 -6.59 16.75 22.40
N SER A 95 -6.00 15.59 22.70
CA SER A 95 -5.19 15.39 23.91
C SER A 95 -3.68 15.39 23.67
N GLY A 96 -3.21 15.24 22.43
CA GLY A 96 -1.80 15.10 22.08
C GLY A 96 -1.17 13.75 22.45
N HIS A 97 -1.95 12.81 22.99
CA HIS A 97 -1.45 11.48 23.38
C HIS A 97 -1.41 10.50 22.20
N ALA A 98 -0.62 9.45 22.34
CA ALA A 98 -0.61 8.35 21.39
C ALA A 98 -1.99 7.67 21.35
N ARG A 99 -2.52 7.50 20.14
CA ARG A 99 -3.79 6.84 19.87
C ARG A 99 -3.57 5.62 18.99
N VAL A 100 -4.33 4.57 19.28
CA VAL A 100 -4.35 3.32 18.52
C VAL A 100 -5.78 3.08 18.04
N THR A 101 -5.98 3.14 16.73
CA THR A 101 -7.28 2.92 16.09
C THR A 101 -7.25 1.59 15.36
N LYS A 102 -8.14 0.66 15.72
CA LYS A 102 -8.37 -0.58 14.96
C LYS A 102 -9.66 -0.45 14.15
N THR A 103 -9.57 -0.63 12.84
CA THR A 103 -10.71 -0.50 11.93
C THR A 103 -10.70 -1.59 10.86
N ARG A 104 -11.86 -1.86 10.25
CA ARG A 104 -11.96 -2.74 9.07
C ARG A 104 -11.42 -2.04 7.83
N TRP A 105 -10.96 -2.82 6.86
CA TRP A 105 -10.56 -2.27 5.55
C TRP A 105 -11.76 -1.75 4.77
N ILE A 106 -12.81 -2.57 4.71
CA ILE A 106 -14.03 -2.30 3.97
C ILE A 106 -15.25 -2.41 4.91
N SER A 107 -16.25 -1.55 4.70
CA SER A 107 -17.53 -1.55 5.41
C SER A 107 -18.56 -2.42 4.71
N ALA A 108 -18.42 -2.63 3.40
CA ALA A 108 -19.28 -3.52 2.61
C ALA A 108 -18.49 -4.24 1.53
N ALA A 109 -18.89 -5.47 1.29
CA ALA A 109 -18.44 -6.33 0.21
C ALA A 109 -19.69 -6.84 -0.51
N SER A 110 -19.75 -6.65 -1.82
CA SER A 110 -20.89 -7.07 -2.63
C SER A 110 -20.38 -7.71 -3.90
N TYR A 111 -20.98 -8.85 -4.23
CA TYR A 111 -20.65 -9.61 -5.40
C TYR A 111 -21.91 -9.71 -6.26
N VAL A 112 -21.78 -9.45 -7.56
CA VAL A 112 -22.91 -9.36 -8.48
C VAL A 112 -22.88 -10.56 -9.43
N ASP A 113 -23.65 -11.60 -9.08
CA ASP A 113 -23.78 -12.81 -9.88
C ASP A 113 -24.18 -12.50 -11.33
N GLY A 114 -23.50 -13.14 -12.29
CA GLY A 114 -23.73 -12.93 -13.72
C GLY A 114 -23.11 -11.65 -14.32
N ALA A 115 -22.67 -10.69 -13.51
CA ALA A 115 -22.10 -9.42 -14.00
C ALA A 115 -20.56 -9.36 -13.99
N GLY A 116 -19.88 -10.40 -13.48
CA GLY A 116 -18.42 -10.54 -13.59
C GLY A 116 -17.60 -9.52 -12.79
N HIS A 117 -18.18 -8.93 -11.75
CA HIS A 117 -17.51 -7.93 -10.92
C HIS A 117 -17.88 -8.01 -9.44
N ILE A 118 -16.99 -7.46 -8.62
CA ILE A 118 -17.21 -7.21 -7.20
C ILE A 118 -17.34 -5.71 -6.95
N GLN A 119 -17.88 -5.36 -5.79
CA GLN A 119 -18.02 -4.02 -5.28
C GLN A 119 -17.53 -3.99 -3.83
N VAL A 120 -16.66 -3.04 -3.51
CA VAL A 120 -16.17 -2.82 -2.15
C VAL A 120 -16.36 -1.38 -1.74
N ILE A 121 -16.78 -1.18 -0.48
CA ILE A 121 -16.88 0.16 0.12
C ILE A 121 -15.83 0.26 1.22
N PHE A 122 -14.91 1.21 1.13
CA PHE A 122 -13.87 1.39 2.14
C PHE A 122 -14.44 2.06 3.39
N THR A 123 -13.91 1.70 4.56
CA THR A 123 -14.32 2.39 5.79
C THR A 123 -13.88 3.86 5.76
N PRO A 124 -14.67 4.79 6.35
CA PRO A 124 -14.28 6.20 6.45
C PRO A 124 -12.87 6.39 7.02
N GLU A 125 -12.50 5.54 7.98
CA GLU A 125 -11.20 5.62 8.63
C GLU A 125 -10.05 5.33 7.65
N VAL A 126 -10.15 4.28 6.82
CA VAL A 126 -9.11 3.96 5.82
C VAL A 126 -9.04 5.02 4.72
N ILE A 127 -10.17 5.59 4.31
CA ILE A 127 -10.26 6.62 3.27
C ILE A 127 -9.39 7.84 3.61
N LYS A 128 -9.38 8.28 4.89
CA LYS A 128 -8.56 9.40 5.38
C LYS A 128 -7.09 9.23 5.01
N TYR A 129 -6.58 8.00 5.07
CA TYR A 129 -5.18 7.68 4.87
C TYR A 129 -4.80 7.38 3.41
N ILE A 130 -5.74 7.48 2.48
CA ILE A 130 -5.54 7.23 1.03
C ILE A 130 -5.81 8.50 0.21
N THR A 131 -6.84 9.25 0.57
CA THR A 131 -7.36 10.37 -0.24
C THR A 131 -6.87 11.74 0.24
N ARG A 132 -6.85 11.98 1.55
CA ARG A 132 -6.50 13.27 2.16
C ARG A 132 -5.02 13.33 2.51
N LEU A 133 -4.17 13.34 1.47
CA LEU A 133 -2.72 13.31 1.62
C LEU A 133 -2.12 14.66 1.21
N GLU A 134 -2.02 15.57 2.18
CA GLU A 134 -1.34 16.87 2.02
C GLU A 134 0.17 16.72 2.24
N ALA A 135 0.56 15.92 3.24
CA ALA A 135 1.95 15.65 3.61
C ALA A 135 2.15 14.19 4.04
N GLU A 136 3.41 13.78 4.18
CA GLU A 136 3.80 12.46 4.71
C GLU A 136 3.14 11.27 4.00
N PHE A 137 3.29 11.21 2.69
CA PHE A 137 2.83 10.10 1.88
C PHE A 137 3.96 9.44 1.11
N THR A 138 3.72 8.21 0.70
CA THR A 138 4.57 7.49 -0.24
C THR A 138 3.76 7.20 -1.50
N SER A 139 4.39 7.39 -2.65
CA SER A 139 3.80 7.12 -3.95
C SER A 139 4.69 6.23 -4.80
N TYR A 140 4.07 5.36 -5.60
CA TYR A 140 4.78 4.48 -6.53
C TYR A 140 3.84 3.98 -7.64
N GLN A 141 4.40 3.53 -8.76
CA GLN A 141 3.60 2.93 -9.84
C GLN A 141 3.17 1.51 -9.44
N LEU A 142 1.91 1.15 -9.70
CA LEU A 142 1.35 -0.15 -9.36
C LEU A 142 2.16 -1.32 -9.94
N GLU A 143 2.68 -1.16 -11.16
CA GLU A 143 3.57 -2.12 -11.82
C GLU A 143 4.79 -2.52 -10.96
N LYS A 144 5.29 -1.64 -10.07
CA LYS A 144 6.47 -1.93 -9.24
C LYS A 144 6.23 -3.06 -8.24
N VAL A 145 4.96 -3.30 -7.88
CA VAL A 145 4.54 -4.35 -6.95
C VAL A 145 3.61 -5.39 -7.58
N GLY A 146 3.00 -5.09 -8.73
CA GLY A 146 1.98 -5.95 -9.36
C GLY A 146 2.46 -7.36 -9.74
N ASN A 147 3.76 -7.52 -9.98
CA ASN A 147 4.40 -8.81 -10.30
C ASN A 147 4.96 -9.56 -9.09
N MET A 148 4.93 -8.96 -7.90
CA MET A 148 5.31 -9.66 -6.67
C MET A 148 4.25 -10.73 -6.34
N THR A 149 4.72 -11.84 -5.75
CA THR A 149 3.88 -12.96 -5.32
C THR A 149 3.79 -13.07 -3.81
N SER A 150 4.69 -12.42 -3.07
CA SER A 150 4.67 -12.36 -1.61
C SER A 150 4.02 -11.06 -1.12
N ALA A 151 2.98 -11.20 -0.31
CA ALA A 151 2.36 -10.07 0.38
C ALA A 151 3.35 -9.34 1.31
N HIS A 152 4.32 -10.07 1.89
CA HIS A 152 5.40 -9.46 2.67
C HIS A 152 6.36 -8.65 1.79
N ALA A 153 6.62 -9.09 0.56
CA ALA A 153 7.47 -8.34 -0.38
C ALA A 153 6.86 -6.98 -0.71
N VAL A 154 5.55 -6.93 -0.97
CA VAL A 154 4.83 -5.67 -1.19
C VAL A 154 4.91 -4.76 0.05
N ARG A 155 4.64 -5.28 1.24
CA ARG A 155 4.72 -4.49 2.48
C ARG A 155 6.13 -3.93 2.74
N ILE A 156 7.15 -4.77 2.58
CA ILE A 156 8.55 -4.36 2.77
C ILE A 156 8.94 -3.36 1.69
N TYR A 157 8.50 -3.52 0.45
CA TYR A 157 8.70 -2.53 -0.60
C TYR A 157 8.13 -1.17 -0.20
N GLU A 158 6.87 -1.11 0.27
CA GLU A 158 6.23 0.14 0.68
C GLU A 158 6.98 0.83 1.82
N LEU A 159 7.40 0.05 2.83
CA LEU A 159 8.25 0.55 3.91
C LEU A 159 9.55 1.12 3.35
N LEU A 160 10.26 0.42 2.47
CA LEU A 160 11.52 0.94 1.94
C LEU A 160 11.32 2.15 1.01
N ALA A 161 10.23 2.18 0.23
CA ALA A 161 9.91 3.26 -0.68
C ALA A 161 9.70 4.60 0.04
N GLN A 162 9.16 4.60 1.27
CA GLN A 162 9.03 5.80 2.10
C GLN A 162 10.38 6.50 2.38
N HIS A 163 11.48 5.75 2.35
CA HIS A 163 12.83 6.25 2.60
C HIS A 163 13.72 6.20 1.33
N ARG A 164 13.12 6.13 0.13
CA ARG A 164 13.86 6.03 -1.14
C ARG A 164 14.83 7.21 -1.35
N ASP A 165 14.46 8.40 -0.89
CA ASP A 165 15.27 9.61 -1.06
C ASP A 165 16.45 9.67 -0.09
N ILE A 166 16.26 9.15 1.13
CA ILE A 166 17.29 9.02 2.16
C ILE A 166 18.29 7.92 1.78
N GLY A 167 17.81 6.86 1.11
CA GLY A 167 18.63 5.76 0.64
C GLY A 167 19.01 4.74 1.72
N MET A 168 18.49 4.91 2.94
CA MET A 168 18.66 3.96 4.04
C MET A 168 17.40 3.92 4.92
N ARG A 169 17.07 2.74 5.45
CA ARG A 169 16.02 2.57 6.47
C ARG A 169 16.44 1.46 7.44
N THR A 170 16.28 1.71 8.74
CA THR A 170 16.47 0.68 9.77
C THR A 170 15.11 0.22 10.27
N LEU A 171 14.85 -1.09 10.24
CA LEU A 171 13.62 -1.68 10.76
C LEU A 171 13.95 -2.57 11.95
N ASN A 172 13.35 -2.29 13.10
CA ASN A 172 13.46 -3.14 14.27
C ASN A 172 12.71 -4.47 14.04
N LEU A 173 13.29 -5.59 14.47
CA LEU A 173 12.73 -6.93 14.27
C LEU A 173 11.36 -7.08 14.95
N THR A 174 11.23 -6.63 16.19
CA THR A 174 9.97 -6.73 16.95
C THR A 174 8.89 -5.89 16.27
N TRP A 175 9.18 -4.62 16.01
CA TRP A 175 8.27 -3.71 15.30
C TRP A 175 7.86 -4.25 13.93
N LEU A 176 8.80 -4.82 13.17
CA LEU A 176 8.51 -5.35 11.83
C LEU A 176 7.59 -6.57 11.90
N ARG A 177 7.75 -7.44 12.91
CA ARG A 177 6.85 -8.58 13.13
C ARG A 177 5.44 -8.12 13.50
N GLU A 178 5.32 -7.12 14.36
CA GLU A 178 4.03 -6.51 14.73
C GLU A 178 3.36 -5.85 13.52
N THR A 179 4.11 -5.03 12.78
CA THR A 179 3.63 -4.30 11.59
C THR A 179 3.13 -5.24 10.50
N LEU A 180 3.80 -6.39 10.32
CA LEU A 180 3.40 -7.43 9.36
C LEU A 180 2.39 -8.45 9.94
N GLN A 181 1.99 -8.27 11.21
CA GLN A 181 1.14 -9.21 11.98
C GLN A 181 1.59 -10.67 11.85
N ILE A 182 2.90 -10.89 12.01
CA ILE A 182 3.51 -12.21 12.07
C ILE A 182 3.41 -12.72 13.50
N GLY A 183 2.68 -13.81 13.70
CA GLY A 183 2.42 -14.36 15.03
C GLY A 183 3.69 -14.81 15.76
N PRO A 184 3.66 -14.96 17.09
CA PRO A 184 4.80 -15.42 17.88
C PRO A 184 5.27 -16.83 17.46
N ASP A 185 4.36 -17.65 16.95
CA ASP A 185 4.66 -19.02 16.52
C ASP A 185 5.13 -19.15 15.06
N GLU A 186 5.06 -18.09 14.27
CA GLU A 186 5.48 -18.09 12.86
C GLU A 186 6.95 -17.69 12.75
N TYR A 187 7.77 -18.42 11.99
CA TYR A 187 9.20 -18.10 11.86
C TYR A 187 9.90 -17.91 13.22
N LYS A 188 9.72 -18.86 14.14
CA LYS A 188 10.24 -18.80 15.52
C LYS A 188 11.75 -18.53 15.55
N LEU A 189 12.48 -19.18 14.65
CA LEU A 189 13.91 -18.91 14.48
C LEU A 189 14.10 -17.63 13.68
N THR A 190 14.93 -16.71 14.18
CA THR A 190 15.28 -15.49 13.43
C THR A 190 15.86 -15.80 12.05
N ALA A 191 16.54 -16.94 11.89
CA ALA A 191 17.03 -17.41 10.61
C ALA A 191 15.89 -17.69 9.60
N ASP A 192 14.77 -18.26 10.06
CA ASP A 192 13.58 -18.49 9.23
C ASP A 192 12.92 -17.18 8.84
N PHE A 193 12.78 -16.24 9.80
CA PHE A 193 12.24 -14.91 9.50
C PHE A 193 13.11 -14.21 8.44
N LYS A 194 14.43 -14.29 8.60
CA LYS A 194 15.38 -13.72 7.65
C LYS A 194 15.22 -14.33 6.25
N LYS A 195 15.17 -15.67 6.15
CA LYS A 195 15.07 -16.40 4.87
C LYS A 195 13.74 -16.17 4.17
N TRP A 196 12.64 -16.37 4.88
CA TRP A 196 11.30 -16.45 4.28
C TRP A 196 10.60 -15.09 4.18
N VAL A 197 10.97 -14.12 5.00
CA VAL A 197 10.38 -12.78 5.00
C VAL A 197 11.34 -11.76 4.38
N ILE A 198 12.54 -11.60 4.93
CA ILE A 198 13.46 -10.53 4.50
C ILE A 198 14.10 -10.84 3.14
N GLU A 199 14.76 -11.99 2.99
CA GLU A 199 15.48 -12.35 1.76
C GLU A 199 14.51 -12.54 0.59
N SER A 200 13.40 -13.27 0.82
CA SER A 200 12.31 -13.39 -0.16
C SER A 200 11.75 -12.05 -0.63
N ALA A 201 11.55 -11.10 0.28
CA ALA A 201 11.08 -9.75 -0.08
C ALA A 201 12.13 -8.98 -0.89
N ILE A 202 13.39 -9.01 -0.47
CA ILE A 202 14.47 -8.31 -1.15
C ILE A 202 14.68 -8.85 -2.57
N ASP A 203 14.61 -10.17 -2.76
CA ASP A 203 14.73 -10.80 -4.07
C ASP A 203 13.61 -10.32 -5.01
N GLN A 204 12.36 -10.29 -4.54
CA GLN A 204 11.23 -9.81 -5.33
C GLN A 204 11.30 -8.30 -5.59
N ILE A 205 11.70 -7.49 -4.62
CA ILE A 205 11.91 -6.04 -4.77
C ILE A 205 12.96 -5.79 -5.85
N ASN A 206 14.13 -6.43 -5.74
CA ASN A 206 15.20 -6.28 -6.71
C ASN A 206 14.81 -6.77 -8.12
N LYS A 207 13.96 -7.78 -8.21
CA LYS A 207 13.53 -8.33 -9.50
C LYS A 207 12.44 -7.50 -10.18
N HIS A 208 11.49 -6.97 -9.43
CA HIS A 208 10.24 -6.44 -9.99
C HIS A 208 10.07 -4.93 -9.86
N SER A 209 10.81 -4.26 -8.97
CA SER A 209 10.61 -2.84 -8.68
C SER A 209 11.70 -1.92 -9.25
N ASP A 210 11.49 -0.63 -9.05
CA ASP A 210 12.42 0.48 -9.30
C ASP A 210 13.51 0.62 -8.22
N LEU A 211 13.47 -0.19 -7.16
CA LEU A 211 14.48 -0.17 -6.10
C LEU A 211 15.50 -1.30 -6.26
N THR A 212 16.76 -0.98 -5.99
CA THR A 212 17.79 -1.95 -5.61
C THR A 212 18.01 -1.89 -4.10
N VAL A 213 17.81 -3.01 -3.42
CA VAL A 213 17.89 -3.11 -1.97
C VAL A 213 18.91 -4.16 -1.55
N SER A 214 19.71 -3.82 -0.55
CA SER A 214 20.49 -4.77 0.24
C SER A 214 20.32 -4.49 1.72
N TYR A 215 20.68 -5.45 2.58
CA TYR A 215 20.51 -5.29 4.02
C TYR A 215 21.69 -5.85 4.80
N LYS A 216 21.86 -5.35 6.03
CA LYS A 216 22.74 -5.93 7.06
C LYS A 216 21.98 -6.08 8.37
N PRO A 217 22.07 -7.22 9.06
CA PRO A 217 21.51 -7.34 10.40
C PRO A 217 22.35 -6.52 11.40
N LYS A 218 21.66 -5.77 12.27
CA LYS A 218 22.25 -5.13 13.45
C LYS A 218 21.97 -6.01 14.66
N LYS A 219 22.99 -6.23 15.48
CA LYS A 219 22.92 -7.06 16.67
C LYS A 219 23.08 -6.25 17.94
N THR A 220 22.39 -6.67 18.98
CA THR A 220 22.63 -6.24 20.36
C THR A 220 23.06 -7.49 21.14
N GLY A 221 24.33 -7.56 21.52
CA GLY A 221 24.94 -8.81 21.98
C GLY A 221 24.91 -9.87 20.88
N ARG A 222 24.34 -11.05 21.18
CA ARG A 222 24.21 -12.16 20.21
C ARG A 222 22.95 -12.08 19.34
N ALA A 223 21.92 -11.37 19.80
CA ALA A 223 20.62 -11.32 19.15
C ALA A 223 20.58 -10.28 18.02
N ILE A 224 19.92 -10.60 16.91
CA ILE A 224 19.60 -9.62 15.87
C ILE A 224 18.43 -8.78 16.37
N THR A 225 18.60 -7.47 16.45
CA THR A 225 17.56 -6.54 16.89
C THR A 225 16.95 -5.76 15.74
N ASP A 226 17.73 -5.48 14.69
CA ASP A 226 17.29 -4.63 13.59
C ASP A 226 17.85 -5.11 12.26
N PHE A 227 17.22 -4.67 11.17
CA PHE A 227 17.70 -4.82 9.81
C PHE A 227 17.94 -3.43 9.22
N VAL A 228 19.20 -3.18 8.85
CA VAL A 228 19.62 -1.92 8.21
C VAL A 228 19.61 -2.12 6.71
N PHE A 229 18.65 -1.51 6.03
CA PHE A 229 18.50 -1.57 4.58
C PHE A 229 19.22 -0.40 3.92
N LYS A 230 19.94 -0.72 2.84
CA LYS A 230 20.45 0.25 1.88
C LYS A 230 19.56 0.21 0.65
N ILE A 231 19.06 1.37 0.26
CA ILE A 231 18.06 1.56 -0.78
C ILE A 231 18.71 2.41 -1.88
N LYS A 232 18.62 1.94 -3.11
CA LYS A 232 19.06 2.68 -4.29
C LYS A 232 17.94 2.70 -5.30
N ASP A 233 17.45 3.91 -5.57
CA ASP A 233 16.49 4.16 -6.62
C ASP A 233 17.15 4.05 -8.00
N ARG A 234 16.63 3.17 -8.86
CA ARG A 234 17.14 2.93 -10.22
C ARG A 234 16.77 4.07 -11.17
N GLU A 235 15.61 4.67 -10.95
CA GLU A 235 15.07 5.75 -11.78
C GLU A 235 15.71 7.09 -11.42
N ARG A 236 16.27 7.23 -10.20
CA ARG A 236 16.98 8.47 -9.80
C ARG A 236 18.22 8.78 -10.65
N LYS A 237 18.85 7.77 -11.27
CA LYS A 237 19.95 8.01 -12.23
C LYS A 237 19.51 8.73 -13.50
N SER A 238 18.23 8.68 -13.88
CA SER A 238 17.71 9.44 -15.04
C SER A 238 17.14 10.82 -14.68
N LYS A 239 16.83 11.06 -13.40
CA LYS A 239 16.19 12.29 -12.90
C LYS A 239 17.13 13.40 -12.42
N ALA A 240 18.46 13.28 -12.56
CA ALA A 240 19.37 14.42 -12.31
C ALA A 240 19.10 15.62 -13.25
N ALA A 241 18.20 15.49 -14.23
CA ALA A 241 17.72 16.55 -15.10
C ALA A 241 16.27 17.03 -14.84
N SER A 242 15.55 16.54 -13.81
CA SER A 242 14.09 16.81 -13.70
C SER A 242 13.54 17.06 -12.28
N THR A 243 14.33 17.68 -11.40
CA THR A 243 13.89 18.08 -10.04
C THR A 243 12.66 19.02 -10.07
N ALA A 244 12.44 19.73 -11.17
CA ALA A 244 11.28 20.63 -11.36
C ALA A 244 9.93 19.90 -11.54
N SER A 245 9.92 18.62 -11.94
CA SER A 245 8.67 17.92 -12.31
C SER A 245 7.89 17.37 -11.12
N ASP A 246 8.56 16.95 -10.05
CA ASP A 246 7.89 16.38 -8.87
C ASP A 246 7.34 17.50 -7.96
N GLN A 247 7.99 18.67 -7.95
CA GLN A 247 7.51 19.87 -7.28
C GLN A 247 6.28 20.45 -7.98
N ALA A 248 6.29 20.52 -9.32
CA ALA A 248 5.12 20.92 -10.11
C ALA A 248 3.94 19.94 -9.96
N ALA A 249 4.19 18.65 -9.73
CA ALA A 249 3.13 17.69 -9.46
C ALA A 249 2.53 17.85 -8.05
N ARG A 250 3.35 18.21 -7.05
CA ARG A 250 2.90 18.53 -5.69
C ARG A 250 2.09 19.83 -5.64
N GLU A 251 2.61 20.91 -6.23
CA GLU A 251 1.92 22.20 -6.32
C GLU A 251 0.57 22.08 -7.06
N LYS A 252 0.53 21.29 -8.14
CA LYS A 252 -0.73 21.03 -8.86
C LYS A 252 -1.74 20.21 -8.05
N LEU A 253 -1.28 19.34 -7.15
CA LEU A 253 -2.15 18.57 -6.26
C LEU A 253 -2.67 19.41 -5.09
N GLU A 254 -1.84 20.34 -4.57
CA GLU A 254 -2.23 21.32 -3.55
C GLU A 254 -3.29 22.29 -4.07
N VAL A 255 -3.08 22.86 -5.27
CA VAL A 255 -4.04 23.77 -5.91
C VAL A 255 -5.37 23.06 -6.21
N LEU A 256 -5.35 21.79 -6.66
CA LEU A 256 -6.60 21.04 -6.91
C LEU A 256 -7.33 20.65 -5.62
N GLY A 257 -6.58 20.44 -4.54
CA GLY A 257 -7.12 20.17 -3.22
C GLY A 257 -7.79 21.40 -2.61
N GLN A 258 -7.14 22.56 -2.68
CA GLN A 258 -7.63 23.84 -2.14
C GLN A 258 -8.77 24.45 -2.96
N GLN A 259 -8.72 24.40 -4.30
CA GLN A 259 -9.77 24.96 -5.16
C GLN A 259 -11.15 24.30 -4.98
N ARG A 260 -11.22 23.07 -4.44
CA ARG A 260 -12.51 22.41 -4.16
C ARG A 260 -13.15 22.87 -2.84
N PHE A 261 -12.40 23.49 -1.94
CA PHE A 261 -12.94 23.98 -0.66
C PHE A 261 -13.37 25.45 -0.73
N ASP A 262 -12.75 26.26 -1.60
CA ASP A 262 -13.15 27.66 -1.78
C ASP A 262 -14.49 27.80 -2.52
N THR A 263 -14.91 26.79 -3.30
CA THR A 263 -16.18 26.82 -4.05
C THR A 263 -17.41 26.33 -3.27
N GLU A 264 -17.25 25.83 -2.03
CA GLU A 264 -18.40 25.40 -1.20
C GLU A 264 -18.76 26.39 -0.08
N ASN A 265 -18.07 27.54 0.02
CA ASN A 265 -18.37 28.56 1.03
C ASN A 265 -18.84 29.92 0.49
N ASP A 266 -18.96 30.09 -0.83
CA ASP A 266 -19.55 31.28 -1.44
C ASP A 266 -20.75 30.87 -2.31
N GLU A 267 -21.88 30.58 -1.67
CA GLU A 267 -23.21 30.97 -2.17
C GLU A 267 -24.20 30.91 -1.00
N GLN A 268 -24.28 32.03 -0.29
CA GLN A 268 -25.47 32.37 0.51
C GLN A 268 -26.66 32.43 -0.45
N PHE A 269 -27.70 31.61 -0.20
CA PHE A 269 -29.12 31.99 -0.08
C PHE A 269 -29.93 30.80 0.45
#